data_AF-A0A8H4UZN9-F1
#
_entry.id   AF-A0A8H4UZN9-F1
#
_cell.length_a   1.000
_cell.length_b   1.000
_cell.length_c   1.000
_cell.angle_alpha   90.00
_cell.angle_beta   90.00
_cell.angle_gamma   90.00
#
_symmetry.space_group_name_H-M   'P 1'
#
loop_
_entity.id
_entity.type
_entity.pdbx_description
1 polymer ?
#
loop_
_entity_poly.entity_id
_entity_poly.type
_entity_poly.pdbx_seq_one_letter_code
_entity_poly.pdbx_strand_id
1 'polypeptide(L)'
;MVITLLGPEARSNVELAKQKLGQRVYVGYPFLQEALVVRVSDELFDYILPEGEQHVVSVPHSAPQIEQWARKSDKIEGYYSKRLGTIIGPVESMVHVQLLKGLRKNDDGATVKEFADIPGQETDYALQLVVDQVISEDERFLEKKALSIEEEFPENSKAFFLGEFNYGAPVQVTSHEDGKVHGIMIAVKGKEPDFGKQHVRQAEKYAPYTPSFAIARNLRLNPLVLAKITSSFSVTIDGQRANLGLNLKFEARKLKVLGYSRRGESGWEFSNKAIDLIQQYMIRFPDFIAGIQRNPQGDKYEPTDFYPKEIAMDKIKEIKAWLKSVESKHLERVPLDAEQLDSDVVKLIEADADRLVQSQSAPEIKKIKSVPRQALLKPADVEHRLGNQRFTLGDRVIYAQDSGKVPLATRGTVVGLTRTPRTVFLDVVFDAPFMSGTTLGDRCSPFRGQTVPISSVLNLTDRQLVAGSRAATNKKAQKTPANVGYGSPLGPGGLGQLREATPPAPLRGSYRGAISGQTNGRGALNGAPSQSGHPYP
;
A
#
# COMPACT_ATOMS: atom_id res chain seq x y z
N MET A 1 -9.35 -40.39 8.69
CA MET A 1 -8.01 -40.97 8.94
C MET A 1 -7.28 -40.00 9.85
N VAL A 2 -6.83 -40.46 11.02
CA VAL A 2 -6.07 -39.61 11.97
C VAL A 2 -4.59 -39.93 11.80
N ILE A 3 -3.75 -38.90 11.71
CA ILE A 3 -2.30 -39.02 11.60
C ILE A 3 -1.69 -38.63 12.93
N THR A 4 -0.79 -39.45 13.47
CA THR A 4 -0.06 -39.13 14.72
C THR A 4 1.41 -38.92 14.40
N LEU A 5 1.94 -37.76 14.78
CA LEU A 5 3.35 -37.46 14.66
C LEU A 5 4.16 -38.31 15.65
N LEU A 6 5.21 -38.98 15.18
CA LEU A 6 6.06 -39.82 16.00
C LEU A 6 7.20 -39.00 16.63
N GLY A 7 7.42 -39.19 17.93
CA GLY A 7 8.49 -38.54 18.69
C GLY A 7 8.42 -37.00 18.72
N PRO A 8 7.27 -36.39 19.05
CA PRO A 8 7.14 -34.93 19.06
C PRO A 8 8.08 -34.25 20.07
N GLU A 9 8.27 -34.85 21.26
CA GLU A 9 9.13 -34.33 22.34
C GLU A 9 10.60 -34.18 21.91
N ALA A 10 11.13 -35.13 21.14
CA ALA A 10 12.49 -35.05 20.62
C ALA A 10 12.66 -33.94 19.57
N ARG A 11 11.55 -33.50 18.95
CA ARG A 11 11.52 -32.48 17.88
C ARG A 11 11.06 -31.12 18.37
N SER A 12 10.57 -30.99 19.60
CA SER A 12 10.09 -29.74 20.19
C SER A 12 11.14 -29.01 21.03
N ASN A 13 12.36 -29.56 21.15
CA ASN A 13 13.43 -28.97 21.95
C ASN A 13 13.86 -27.58 21.44
N VAL A 14 13.92 -26.62 22.36
CA VAL A 14 14.32 -25.23 22.11
C VAL A 14 15.74 -25.12 21.52
N GLU A 15 16.69 -25.96 21.93
CA GLU A 15 18.06 -25.92 21.37
C GLU A 15 18.08 -26.28 19.88
N LEU A 16 17.21 -27.21 19.45
CA LEU A 16 17.02 -27.52 18.03
C LEU A 16 16.37 -26.34 17.30
N ALA A 17 15.43 -25.67 17.96
CA ALA A 17 14.77 -24.48 17.43
C ALA A 17 15.76 -23.35 17.15
N LYS A 18 16.66 -23.05 18.11
CA LYS A 18 17.70 -22.02 18.00
C LYS A 18 18.63 -22.26 16.80
N GLN A 19 18.96 -23.52 16.51
CA GLN A 19 19.79 -23.86 15.35
C GLN A 19 19.15 -23.46 14.02
N LYS A 20 17.82 -23.34 13.96
CA LYS A 20 17.08 -22.96 12.74
C LYS A 20 16.98 -21.44 12.55
N LEU A 21 17.37 -20.62 13.53
CA LEU A 21 17.35 -19.16 13.40
C LEU A 21 18.19 -18.69 12.22
N GLY A 22 17.62 -17.82 11.38
CA GLY A 22 18.26 -17.32 10.16
C GLY A 22 18.35 -18.34 9.02
N GLN A 23 17.83 -19.57 9.21
CA GLN A 23 17.82 -20.60 8.17
C GLN A 23 16.49 -20.64 7.42
N ARG A 24 16.55 -21.14 6.18
CA ARG A 24 15.38 -21.44 5.34
C ARG A 24 14.84 -22.81 5.74
N VAL A 25 13.56 -22.88 6.02
CA VAL A 25 12.85 -24.09 6.43
C VAL A 25 11.52 -24.19 5.70
N TYR A 26 10.87 -25.35 5.79
CA TYR A 26 9.54 -25.57 5.22
C TYR A 26 8.50 -25.72 6.33
N VAL A 27 7.45 -24.90 6.26
CA VAL A 27 6.38 -24.82 7.27
C VAL A 27 5.01 -25.09 6.65
N GLY A 28 3.98 -25.31 7.48
CA GLY A 28 2.60 -25.44 6.99
C GLY A 28 2.20 -26.83 6.50
N TYR A 29 2.81 -27.89 7.06
CA TYR A 29 2.43 -29.28 6.77
C TYR A 29 0.89 -29.47 6.79
N PRO A 30 0.29 -30.19 5.83
CA PRO A 30 0.94 -30.94 4.74
C PRO A 30 1.32 -30.11 3.50
N PHE A 31 0.87 -28.86 3.39
CA PHE A 31 1.15 -28.00 2.25
C PHE A 31 2.37 -27.12 2.53
N LEU A 32 3.55 -27.76 2.48
CA LEU A 32 4.81 -27.14 2.82
C LEU A 32 5.08 -25.88 1.97
N GLN A 33 5.51 -24.82 2.65
CA GLN A 33 5.94 -23.56 2.06
C GLN A 33 7.29 -23.17 2.64
N GLU A 34 8.17 -22.66 1.78
CA GLU A 34 9.47 -22.17 2.22
C GLU A 34 9.31 -20.88 3.03
N ALA A 35 10.04 -20.78 4.13
CA ALA A 35 10.02 -19.65 5.03
C ALA A 35 11.40 -19.45 5.68
N LEU A 36 11.69 -18.22 6.08
CA LEU A 36 12.89 -17.85 6.82
C LEU A 36 12.55 -17.73 8.30
N VAL A 37 13.26 -18.44 9.17
CA VAL A 37 13.06 -18.33 10.62
C VAL A 37 13.69 -17.04 11.14
N VAL A 38 12.86 -16.11 11.62
CA VAL A 38 13.32 -14.81 12.13
C VAL A 38 13.39 -14.76 13.66
N ARG A 39 12.55 -15.56 14.32
CA ARG A 39 12.49 -15.65 15.78
C ARG A 39 12.04 -17.04 16.17
N VAL A 40 12.47 -17.48 17.34
CA VAL A 40 12.06 -18.73 17.98
C VAL A 40 11.55 -18.38 19.35
N SER A 41 10.56 -19.09 19.87
CA SER A 41 10.12 -18.87 21.25
C SER A 41 9.78 -20.17 21.97
N ASP A 42 10.04 -20.18 23.27
CA ASP A 42 9.54 -21.16 24.22
C ASP A 42 8.55 -20.49 25.18
N GLU A 43 8.08 -21.19 26.22
CA GLU A 43 7.11 -20.63 27.17
C GLU A 43 7.58 -19.31 27.81
N LEU A 44 8.88 -19.15 28.04
CA LEU A 44 9.46 -18.11 28.88
C LEU A 44 10.34 -17.10 28.12
N PHE A 45 10.85 -17.43 26.94
CA PHE A 45 11.83 -16.64 26.22
C PHE A 45 11.57 -16.59 24.71
N ASP A 46 11.87 -15.42 24.15
CA ASP A 46 12.08 -15.19 22.74
C ASP A 46 13.57 -15.27 22.42
N TYR A 47 13.92 -15.96 21.35
CA TYR A 47 15.28 -16.08 20.83
C TYR A 47 15.36 -15.44 19.44
N ILE A 48 16.26 -14.48 19.31
CA ILE A 48 16.49 -13.75 18.06
C ILE A 48 17.97 -13.77 17.70
N LEU A 49 18.25 -13.69 16.40
CA LEU A 49 19.60 -13.51 15.87
C LEU A 49 19.70 -12.10 15.27
N PRO A 50 20.28 -11.12 15.99
CA PRO A 50 20.43 -9.75 15.48
C PRO A 50 21.28 -9.71 14.20
N GLU A 51 20.98 -8.77 13.30
CA GLU A 51 21.76 -8.58 12.08
C GLU A 51 23.23 -8.26 12.39
N GLY A 52 24.15 -9.08 11.89
CA GLY A 52 25.60 -8.90 12.06
C GLY A 52 26.20 -9.57 13.30
N GLU A 53 25.37 -10.16 14.16
CA GLU A 53 25.83 -10.95 15.30
C GLU A 53 25.77 -12.46 15.02
N GLN A 54 26.69 -13.22 15.59
CA GLN A 54 26.71 -14.69 15.48
C GLN A 54 26.07 -15.39 16.68
N HIS A 55 25.63 -14.63 17.69
CA HIS A 55 25.14 -15.17 18.95
C HIS A 55 23.64 -14.92 19.07
N VAL A 56 22.92 -15.93 19.57
CA VAL A 56 21.48 -15.83 19.82
C VAL A 56 21.25 -15.03 21.09
N VAL A 57 20.42 -13.99 20.99
CA VAL A 57 19.97 -13.18 22.12
C VAL A 57 18.67 -13.76 22.67
N SER A 58 18.63 -14.01 23.98
CA SER A 58 17.41 -14.41 24.69
C SER A 58 16.73 -13.21 25.35
N VAL A 59 15.44 -13.08 25.12
CA VAL A 59 14.60 -12.01 25.65
C VAL A 59 13.49 -12.65 26.51
N PRO A 60 13.46 -12.41 27.82
CA PRO A 60 12.44 -13.01 28.68
C PRO A 60 11.04 -12.44 28.37
N HIS A 61 10.05 -13.32 28.41
CA HIS A 61 8.65 -12.96 28.29
C HIS A 61 8.14 -12.24 29.53
N SER A 62 7.34 -11.19 29.31
CA SER A 62 6.49 -10.61 30.35
C SER A 62 5.29 -11.53 30.62
N ALA A 63 4.65 -11.39 31.80
CA ALA A 63 3.45 -12.16 32.16
C ALA A 63 2.36 -12.23 31.05
N PRO A 64 1.97 -11.13 30.36
CA PRO A 64 1.00 -11.23 29.28
C PRO A 64 1.52 -11.96 28.04
N GLN A 65 2.83 -11.92 27.77
CA GLN A 65 3.44 -12.65 26.66
C GLN A 65 3.44 -14.16 26.92
N ILE A 66 3.69 -14.59 28.16
CA ILE A 66 3.60 -16.01 28.56
C ILE A 66 2.17 -16.53 28.32
N GLU A 67 1.15 -15.77 28.75
CA GLU A 67 -0.25 -16.15 28.50
C GLU A 67 -0.59 -16.16 27.00
N GLN A 68 -0.09 -15.18 26.23
CA GLN A 68 -0.29 -15.13 24.79
C GLN A 68 0.37 -16.33 24.08
N TRP A 69 1.57 -16.72 24.52
CA TRP A 69 2.29 -17.87 24.00
C TRP A 69 1.53 -19.16 24.25
N ALA A 70 1.05 -19.39 25.49
CA ALA A 70 0.24 -20.56 25.85
C ALA A 70 -1.05 -20.64 25.01
N ARG A 71 -1.74 -19.51 24.80
CA ARG A 71 -2.92 -19.48 23.92
C ARG A 71 -2.58 -19.81 22.46
N LYS A 72 -1.39 -19.42 21.98
CA LYS A 72 -0.94 -19.70 20.61
C LYS A 72 -0.56 -21.15 20.43
N SER A 73 0.18 -21.76 21.36
CA SER A 73 0.54 -23.18 21.32
C SER A 73 -0.72 -24.05 21.30
N ASP A 74 -1.68 -23.80 22.20
CA ASP A 74 -2.97 -24.48 22.25
C ASP A 74 -3.77 -24.32 20.95
N LYS A 75 -3.75 -23.12 20.36
CA LYS A 75 -4.43 -22.84 19.08
C LYS A 75 -3.82 -23.68 17.95
N ILE A 76 -2.49 -23.78 17.88
CA ILE A 76 -1.80 -24.56 16.86
C ILE A 76 -2.15 -26.05 17.01
N GLU A 77 -2.05 -26.60 18.21
CA GLU A 77 -2.42 -27.99 18.49
C GLU A 77 -3.89 -28.27 18.16
N GLY A 78 -4.80 -27.38 18.60
CA GLY A 78 -6.22 -27.46 18.33
C GLY A 78 -6.56 -27.39 16.83
N TYR A 79 -5.83 -26.59 16.06
CA TYR A 79 -6.01 -26.49 14.62
C TYR A 79 -5.64 -27.80 13.92
N TYR A 80 -4.47 -28.39 14.23
CA TYR A 80 -4.05 -29.65 13.62
C TYR A 80 -4.96 -30.81 14.01
N SER A 81 -5.32 -30.93 15.29
CA SER A 81 -6.17 -32.02 15.78
C SER A 81 -7.60 -31.93 15.24
N LYS A 82 -8.28 -30.78 15.37
CA LYS A 82 -9.70 -30.62 15.02
C LYS A 82 -9.95 -30.38 13.54
N ARG A 83 -9.08 -29.61 12.86
CA ARG A 83 -9.29 -29.24 11.45
C ARG A 83 -8.60 -30.20 10.48
N LEU A 84 -7.40 -30.67 10.83
CA LEU A 84 -6.57 -31.49 9.93
C LEU A 84 -6.52 -32.97 10.34
N GLY A 85 -7.12 -33.36 11.47
CA GLY A 85 -7.07 -34.75 11.96
C GLY A 85 -5.65 -35.24 12.24
N THR A 86 -4.75 -34.33 12.65
CA THR A 86 -3.34 -34.64 12.92
C THR A 86 -3.01 -34.39 14.39
N ILE A 87 -2.49 -35.40 15.08
CA ILE A 87 -2.04 -35.32 16.48
C ILE A 87 -0.54 -35.02 16.47
N ILE A 88 -0.17 -33.83 16.93
CA ILE A 88 1.20 -33.31 16.85
C ILE A 88 1.94 -33.28 18.19
N GLY A 89 1.25 -33.67 19.28
CA GLY A 89 1.74 -33.54 20.66
C GLY A 89 1.73 -32.09 21.17
N PRO A 90 2.12 -31.87 22.44
CA PRO A 90 2.26 -30.53 23.00
C PRO A 90 3.34 -29.74 22.26
N VAL A 91 3.17 -28.42 22.16
CA VAL A 91 4.12 -27.52 21.51
C VAL A 91 4.99 -26.86 22.58
N GLU A 92 6.23 -27.32 22.74
CA GLU A 92 7.19 -26.75 23.71
C GLU A 92 7.97 -25.56 23.14
N SER A 93 8.17 -25.53 21.81
CA SER A 93 8.79 -24.43 21.11
C SER A 93 8.13 -24.15 19.77
N MET A 94 8.13 -22.88 19.38
CA MET A 94 7.55 -22.42 18.13
C MET A 94 8.56 -21.60 17.32
N VAL A 95 8.45 -21.72 16.00
CA VAL A 95 9.20 -20.90 15.05
C VAL A 95 8.31 -19.79 14.53
N HIS A 96 8.87 -18.59 14.46
CA HIS A 96 8.25 -17.42 13.88
C HIS A 96 8.98 -17.10 12.59
N VAL A 97 8.24 -17.09 11.50
CA VAL A 97 8.83 -17.12 10.16
C VAL A 97 8.30 -16.00 9.29
N GLN A 98 9.16 -15.55 8.39
CA GLN A 98 8.76 -14.79 7.21
C GLN A 98 8.58 -15.74 6.04
N LEU A 99 7.39 -15.77 5.46
CA LEU A 99 7.08 -16.65 4.34
C LEU A 99 7.78 -16.15 3.07
N LEU A 100 8.11 -17.08 2.17
CA LEU A 100 8.62 -16.74 0.85
C LEU A 100 7.57 -15.92 0.08
N LYS A 101 7.86 -14.64 -0.13
CA LYS A 101 7.02 -13.72 -0.92
C LYS A 101 7.23 -13.95 -2.41
N GLY A 102 8.45 -14.26 -2.82
CA GLY A 102 8.81 -14.57 -4.20
C GLY A 102 10.29 -14.31 -4.47
N LEU A 103 10.61 -14.01 -5.73
CA LEU A 103 11.95 -13.65 -6.17
C LEU A 103 12.05 -12.14 -6.41
N ARG A 104 13.17 -11.55 -5.98
CA ARG A 104 13.52 -10.15 -6.23
C ARG A 104 14.82 -10.08 -7.02
N LYS A 105 14.85 -9.20 -8.02
CA LYS A 105 16.04 -9.00 -8.85
C LYS A 105 16.84 -7.78 -8.37
N ASN A 106 18.07 -8.03 -7.92
CA ASN A 106 18.99 -7.01 -7.43
C ASN A 106 19.50 -6.13 -8.58
N ASP A 107 20.14 -5.01 -8.25
CA ASP A 107 20.71 -4.10 -9.26
C ASP A 107 21.91 -4.70 -9.99
N ASP A 108 22.61 -5.63 -9.33
CA ASP A 108 23.62 -6.50 -9.95
C ASP A 108 23.00 -7.55 -10.86
N GLY A 109 21.67 -7.70 -10.85
CA GLY A 109 20.86 -8.61 -11.67
C GLY A 109 20.81 -10.08 -11.26
N ALA A 110 21.39 -10.42 -10.10
CA ALA A 110 21.08 -11.68 -9.43
C ALA A 110 19.61 -11.69 -8.98
N THR A 111 18.99 -12.86 -9.05
CA THR A 111 17.62 -13.09 -8.58
C THR A 111 17.68 -13.87 -7.27
N VAL A 112 17.21 -13.26 -6.19
CA VAL A 112 17.30 -13.79 -4.81
C VAL A 112 15.91 -13.95 -4.20
N LYS A 113 15.73 -14.89 -3.28
CA LYS A 113 14.47 -15.08 -2.56
C LYS A 113 14.20 -13.87 -1.64
N GLU A 114 12.97 -13.36 -1.71
CA GLU A 114 12.45 -12.31 -0.83
C GLU A 114 11.48 -12.95 0.17
N PHE A 115 11.77 -12.75 1.46
CA PHE A 115 10.94 -13.20 2.57
C PHE A 115 10.29 -11.99 3.23
N ALA A 116 9.01 -12.11 3.60
CA ALA A 116 8.29 -11.04 4.27
C ALA A 116 7.12 -11.58 5.09
N ASP A 117 6.65 -10.77 6.03
CA ASP A 117 5.38 -11.01 6.72
C ASP A 117 4.23 -10.74 5.74
N ILE A 118 3.47 -11.78 5.40
CA ILE A 118 2.33 -11.66 4.49
C ILE A 118 1.05 -11.44 5.31
N PRO A 119 0.38 -10.28 5.22
CA PRO A 119 -0.81 -10.00 6.01
C PRO A 119 -1.90 -11.06 5.83
N GLY A 120 -2.42 -11.57 6.94
CA GLY A 120 -3.48 -12.57 6.96
C GLY A 120 -3.00 -14.02 6.76
N GLN A 121 -1.70 -14.26 6.60
CA GLN A 121 -1.12 -15.60 6.75
C GLN A 121 -0.62 -15.83 8.17
N GLU A 122 -0.57 -17.10 8.58
CA GLU A 122 -0.02 -17.50 9.88
C GLU A 122 1.51 -17.43 9.82
N THR A 123 2.14 -16.87 10.84
CA THR A 123 3.60 -16.70 10.93
C THR A 123 4.22 -17.61 11.98
N ASP A 124 3.38 -18.25 12.80
CA ASP A 124 3.78 -18.98 13.99
C ASP A 124 3.49 -20.48 13.76
N TYR A 125 4.53 -21.30 13.82
CA TYR A 125 4.44 -22.74 13.57
C TYR A 125 5.11 -23.54 14.69
N ALA A 126 4.56 -24.71 15.01
CA ALA A 126 5.17 -25.63 15.95
C ALA A 126 6.47 -26.22 15.37
N LEU A 127 7.55 -26.24 16.15
CA LEU A 127 8.86 -26.72 15.68
C LEU A 127 8.79 -28.16 15.16
N GLN A 128 8.04 -29.04 15.83
CA GLN A 128 7.98 -30.46 15.48
C GLN A 128 7.39 -30.74 14.09
N LEU A 129 6.73 -29.75 13.47
CA LEU A 129 6.15 -29.82 12.13
C LEU A 129 7.01 -29.15 11.05
N VAL A 130 8.10 -28.51 11.45
CA VAL A 130 9.05 -27.89 10.53
C VAL A 130 9.81 -28.98 9.79
N VAL A 131 9.93 -28.82 8.48
CA VAL A 131 10.69 -29.72 7.60
C VAL A 131 11.93 -28.97 7.13
N ASP A 132 13.10 -29.58 7.30
CA ASP A 132 14.37 -28.91 7.04
C ASP A 132 14.68 -28.80 5.56
N GLN A 133 14.42 -29.87 4.80
CA GLN A 133 14.72 -29.95 3.38
C GLN A 133 13.64 -30.74 2.67
N VAL A 134 13.40 -30.37 1.41
CA VAL A 134 12.55 -31.12 0.48
C VAL A 134 13.41 -31.60 -0.68
N ILE A 135 13.09 -32.78 -1.20
CA ILE A 135 13.85 -33.39 -2.31
C ILE A 135 13.64 -32.59 -3.61
N SER A 136 12.42 -32.10 -3.81
CA SER A 136 12.03 -31.33 -4.99
C SER A 136 11.65 -29.92 -4.55
N GLU A 137 12.57 -28.98 -4.74
CA GLU A 137 12.27 -27.56 -4.57
C GLU A 137 11.38 -27.06 -5.73
N ASP A 138 10.69 -25.94 -5.50
CA ASP A 138 9.88 -25.30 -6.52
C ASP A 138 10.77 -24.49 -7.48
N GLU A 139 10.86 -24.95 -8.73
CA GLU A 139 11.71 -24.35 -9.77
C GLU A 139 11.45 -22.86 -9.99
N ARG A 140 10.24 -22.39 -9.70
CA ARG A 140 9.84 -20.97 -9.87
C ARG A 140 10.56 -20.04 -8.91
N PHE A 141 11.08 -20.57 -7.80
CA PHE A 141 11.74 -19.81 -6.75
C PHE A 141 13.24 -20.08 -6.68
N LEU A 142 13.83 -20.78 -7.66
CA LEU A 142 15.27 -20.99 -7.70
C LEU A 142 16.03 -19.68 -7.91
N GLU A 143 17.01 -19.43 -7.05
CA GLU A 143 17.87 -18.26 -7.13
C GLU A 143 18.80 -18.38 -8.34
N LYS A 144 19.00 -17.25 -9.03
CA LYS A 144 19.85 -17.19 -10.23
C LYS A 144 20.95 -16.17 -10.00
N LYS A 145 22.19 -16.57 -10.29
CA LYS A 145 23.33 -15.65 -10.26
C LYS A 145 23.17 -14.56 -11.32
N ALA A 146 23.85 -13.44 -11.12
CA ALA A 146 23.89 -12.36 -12.09
C ALA A 146 24.49 -12.86 -13.41
N LEU A 147 23.72 -12.74 -14.49
CA LEU A 147 24.22 -12.92 -15.85
C LEU A 147 25.06 -11.71 -16.28
N SER A 148 25.90 -11.90 -17.29
CA SER A 148 26.57 -10.78 -17.97
C SER A 148 25.54 -9.85 -18.63
N ILE A 149 25.94 -8.62 -18.94
CA ILE A 149 25.00 -7.65 -19.50
C ILE A 149 24.61 -8.01 -20.94
N GLU A 150 25.53 -8.66 -21.66
CA GLU A 150 25.36 -9.13 -23.04
C GLU A 150 24.33 -10.27 -23.11
N GLU A 151 24.37 -11.18 -22.15
CA GLU A 151 23.41 -12.30 -22.06
C GLU A 151 22.04 -11.83 -21.55
N GLU A 152 22.02 -10.90 -20.59
CA GLU A 152 20.77 -10.39 -20.03
C GLU A 152 20.00 -9.51 -21.02
N PHE A 153 20.74 -8.63 -21.72
CA PHE A 153 20.23 -7.65 -22.66
C PHE A 153 20.88 -7.84 -24.04
N PRO A 154 20.60 -8.92 -24.78
CA PRO A 154 21.23 -9.15 -26.07
C PRO A 154 20.89 -8.04 -27.08
N GLU A 155 21.68 -7.94 -28.15
CA GLU A 155 21.41 -6.99 -29.23
C GLU A 155 19.98 -7.18 -29.77
N ASN A 156 19.32 -6.06 -30.09
CA ASN A 156 17.91 -5.97 -30.48
C ASN A 156 16.88 -6.33 -29.40
N SER A 157 17.31 -6.64 -28.18
CA SER A 157 16.38 -6.79 -27.05
C SER A 157 15.69 -5.46 -26.70
N LYS A 158 14.50 -5.58 -26.10
CA LYS A 158 13.66 -4.45 -25.70
C LYS A 158 13.71 -4.28 -24.19
N ALA A 159 13.79 -3.03 -23.74
CA ALA A 159 13.78 -2.65 -22.33
C ALA A 159 13.01 -1.35 -22.12
N PHE A 160 12.77 -0.97 -20.88
CA PHE A 160 12.34 0.37 -20.50
C PHE A 160 13.48 1.13 -19.83
N PHE A 161 13.62 2.41 -20.16
CA PHE A 161 14.62 3.27 -19.57
C PHE A 161 14.16 3.80 -18.20
N LEU A 162 14.96 3.60 -17.17
CA LEU A 162 14.69 4.04 -15.80
C LEU A 162 15.50 5.30 -15.41
N GLY A 163 16.09 6.01 -16.37
CA GLY A 163 16.78 7.28 -16.10
C GLY A 163 15.83 8.47 -15.91
N GLU A 164 16.37 9.60 -15.44
CA GLU A 164 15.60 10.83 -15.23
C GLU A 164 14.98 11.37 -16.53
N PHE A 165 15.73 11.26 -17.63
CA PHE A 165 15.29 11.69 -18.95
C PHE A 165 14.40 10.61 -19.58
N ASN A 166 13.13 10.94 -19.88
CA ASN A 166 12.21 9.98 -20.50
C ASN A 166 12.05 8.66 -19.71
N TYR A 167 11.85 8.78 -18.40
CA TYR A 167 11.56 7.64 -17.52
C TYR A 167 10.38 6.81 -18.03
N GLY A 168 10.57 5.49 -18.13
CA GLY A 168 9.59 4.55 -18.69
C GLY A 168 9.54 4.51 -20.21
N ALA A 169 10.45 5.17 -20.93
CA ALA A 169 10.47 5.10 -22.38
C ALA A 169 10.98 3.74 -22.89
N PRO A 170 10.38 3.18 -23.96
CA PRO A 170 10.90 1.99 -24.61
C PRO A 170 12.29 2.21 -25.20
N VAL A 171 13.16 1.24 -25.00
CA VAL A 171 14.54 1.17 -25.47
C VAL A 171 14.73 -0.11 -26.27
N GLN A 172 15.48 -0.01 -27.36
CA GLN A 172 16.05 -1.14 -28.07
C GLN A 172 17.57 -1.10 -27.94
N VAL A 173 18.13 -2.23 -27.52
CA VAL A 173 19.58 -2.41 -27.36
C VAL A 173 20.25 -2.55 -28.73
N THR A 174 21.32 -1.79 -28.98
CA THR A 174 22.08 -1.87 -30.23
C THR A 174 23.45 -2.48 -30.05
N SER A 175 24.13 -2.21 -28.93
CA SER A 175 25.46 -2.75 -28.65
C SER A 175 25.81 -2.60 -27.18
N HIS A 176 26.94 -3.19 -26.78
CA HIS A 176 27.46 -3.17 -25.42
C HIS A 176 28.88 -2.60 -25.42
N GLU A 177 29.24 -1.88 -24.36
CA GLU A 177 30.60 -1.38 -24.14
C GLU A 177 30.85 -1.29 -22.63
N ASP A 178 31.94 -1.87 -22.14
CA ASP A 178 32.36 -1.83 -20.73
C ASP A 178 31.25 -2.18 -19.72
N GLY A 179 30.48 -3.24 -19.98
CA GLY A 179 29.39 -3.65 -19.09
C GLY A 179 28.21 -2.67 -19.07
N LYS A 180 28.08 -1.82 -20.09
CA LYS A 180 26.97 -0.88 -20.28
C LYS A 180 26.34 -1.06 -21.66
N VAL A 181 25.11 -0.60 -21.77
CA VAL A 181 24.30 -0.73 -22.98
C VAL A 181 24.29 0.57 -23.76
N HIS A 182 24.47 0.47 -25.07
CA HIS A 182 24.13 1.50 -26.04
C HIS A 182 22.85 1.10 -26.77
N GLY A 183 22.04 2.08 -27.13
CA GLY A 183 20.76 1.79 -27.74
C GLY A 183 20.09 2.98 -28.39
N ILE A 184 18.88 2.72 -28.84
CA ILE A 184 17.94 3.74 -29.28
C ILE A 184 16.71 3.72 -28.36
N MET A 185 16.21 4.90 -28.04
CA MET A 185 15.06 5.10 -27.17
C MET A 185 14.01 5.91 -27.90
N ILE A 186 12.75 5.55 -27.69
CA ILE A 186 11.59 6.28 -28.19
C ILE A 186 11.23 7.35 -27.17
N ALA A 187 11.78 8.55 -27.35
CA ALA A 187 11.59 9.67 -26.45
C ALA A 187 10.33 10.46 -26.80
N VAL A 188 9.60 10.89 -25.78
CA VAL A 188 8.44 11.76 -25.91
C VAL A 188 8.86 13.17 -25.46
N LYS A 189 8.44 14.21 -26.19
CA LYS A 189 8.69 15.58 -25.77
C LYS A 189 7.75 16.00 -24.65
N GLY A 190 8.27 16.77 -23.72
CA GLY A 190 7.52 17.30 -22.59
C GLY A 190 7.52 16.40 -21.36
N LYS A 191 6.87 16.88 -20.30
CA LYS A 191 6.68 16.12 -19.07
C LYS A 191 5.38 15.32 -19.19
N GLU A 192 5.38 14.11 -18.64
CA GLU A 192 4.15 13.34 -18.47
C GLU A 192 3.11 14.20 -17.73
N PRO A 193 1.90 14.40 -18.30
CA PRO A 193 0.90 15.29 -17.73
C PRO A 193 0.24 14.65 -16.51
N ASP A 194 -0.15 15.47 -15.54
CA ASP A 194 -0.67 15.01 -14.24
C ASP A 194 -2.18 15.30 -14.09
N PHE A 195 -2.93 15.19 -15.20
CA PHE A 195 -4.37 15.51 -15.23
C PHE A 195 -5.18 14.58 -14.32
N GLY A 196 -4.81 13.31 -14.20
CA GLY A 196 -5.44 12.36 -13.28
C GLY A 196 -5.43 12.87 -11.84
N LYS A 197 -4.27 13.30 -11.32
CA LYS A 197 -4.16 13.91 -9.98
C LYS A 197 -4.95 15.18 -9.83
N GLN A 198 -5.01 16.01 -10.86
CA GLN A 198 -5.78 17.26 -10.83
C GLN A 198 -7.26 16.96 -10.64
N HIS A 199 -7.81 16.00 -11.41
CA HIS A 199 -9.20 15.57 -11.27
C HIS A 199 -9.51 14.95 -9.92
N VAL A 200 -8.60 14.13 -9.37
CA VAL A 200 -8.74 13.55 -8.01
C VAL A 200 -8.85 14.67 -6.97
N ARG A 201 -7.92 15.63 -6.99
CA ARG A 201 -7.93 16.77 -6.04
C ARG A 201 -9.17 17.65 -6.20
N GLN A 202 -9.62 17.87 -7.43
CA GLN A 202 -10.84 18.63 -7.70
C GLN A 202 -12.08 17.89 -7.18
N ALA A 203 -12.18 16.58 -7.41
CA ALA A 203 -13.28 15.77 -6.92
C ALA A 203 -13.37 15.81 -5.39
N GLU A 204 -12.25 15.67 -4.68
CA GLU A 204 -12.20 15.79 -3.21
C GLU A 204 -12.62 17.18 -2.72
N LYS A 205 -12.25 18.24 -3.45
CA LYS A 205 -12.57 19.62 -3.09
C LYS A 205 -14.05 19.97 -3.33
N TYR A 206 -14.62 19.54 -4.46
CA TYR A 206 -15.97 19.93 -4.87
C TYR A 206 -17.07 18.98 -4.39
N ALA A 207 -16.72 17.74 -4.04
CA ALA A 207 -17.65 16.75 -3.50
C ALA A 207 -17.16 16.19 -2.15
N PRO A 208 -17.05 17.03 -1.10
CA PRO A 208 -16.65 16.56 0.21
C PRO A 208 -17.70 15.59 0.78
N TYR A 209 -17.24 14.53 1.42
CA TYR A 209 -18.12 13.64 2.16
C TYR A 209 -18.40 14.23 3.53
N THR A 210 -19.66 14.17 3.94
CA THR A 210 -20.09 14.65 5.25
C THR A 210 -20.25 13.47 6.21
N PRO A 211 -19.72 13.55 7.44
CA PRO A 211 -19.90 12.51 8.45
C PRO A 211 -21.38 12.25 8.79
N SER A 212 -21.71 10.99 9.02
CA SER A 212 -23.09 10.54 9.32
C SER A 212 -23.72 11.27 10.52
N PHE A 213 -22.97 11.58 11.57
CA PHE A 213 -23.49 12.32 12.73
C PHE A 213 -23.92 13.76 12.36
N ALA A 214 -23.17 14.42 11.47
CA ALA A 214 -23.47 15.77 11.03
C ALA A 214 -24.72 15.78 10.13
N ILE A 215 -24.86 14.78 9.27
CA ILE A 215 -26.06 14.60 8.45
C ILE A 215 -27.28 14.34 9.33
N ALA A 216 -27.17 13.45 10.32
CA ALA A 216 -28.26 13.17 11.26
C ALA A 216 -28.73 14.44 11.98
N ARG A 217 -27.79 15.28 12.45
CA ARG A 217 -28.09 16.56 13.08
C ARG A 217 -28.79 17.53 12.12
N ASN A 218 -28.27 17.67 10.90
CA ASN A 218 -28.81 18.60 9.90
C ASN A 218 -30.22 18.19 9.42
N LEU A 219 -30.48 16.89 9.27
CA LEU A 219 -31.78 16.34 8.88
C LEU A 219 -32.72 16.11 10.07
N ARG A 220 -32.31 16.46 11.30
CA ARG A 220 -33.06 16.22 12.54
C ARG A 220 -33.51 14.76 12.69
N LEU A 221 -32.65 13.82 12.31
CA LEU A 221 -32.84 12.39 12.45
C LEU A 221 -32.09 11.85 13.66
N ASN A 222 -32.64 10.83 14.31
CA ASN A 222 -31.85 10.00 15.22
C ASN A 222 -30.74 9.27 14.43
N PRO A 223 -29.47 9.27 14.89
CA PRO A 223 -28.36 8.60 14.19
C PRO A 223 -28.63 7.13 13.85
N LEU A 224 -29.37 6.39 14.68
CA LEU A 224 -29.75 5.00 14.42
C LEU A 224 -30.72 4.88 13.23
N VAL A 225 -31.64 5.82 13.09
CA VAL A 225 -32.59 5.87 11.97
C VAL A 225 -31.83 6.11 10.68
N LEU A 226 -30.91 7.08 10.67
CA LEU A 226 -30.03 7.33 9.53
C LEU A 226 -29.22 6.06 9.17
N ALA A 227 -28.68 5.36 10.17
CA ALA A 227 -27.95 4.12 9.94
C ALA A 227 -28.82 3.00 9.34
N LYS A 228 -30.07 2.86 9.80
CA LYS A 228 -31.04 1.88 9.27
C LYS A 228 -31.42 2.21 7.82
N ILE A 229 -31.85 3.43 7.51
CA ILE A 229 -32.30 3.79 6.15
C ILE A 229 -31.16 3.78 5.12
N THR A 230 -29.91 4.05 5.53
CA THR A 230 -28.75 4.02 4.61
C THR A 230 -28.14 2.63 4.44
N SER A 231 -28.49 1.67 5.28
CA SER A 231 -28.07 0.26 5.18
C SER A 231 -29.20 -0.63 4.67
N SER A 232 -29.07 -1.95 4.78
CA SER A 232 -30.14 -2.90 4.48
C SER A 232 -31.16 -2.91 5.63
N PHE A 233 -32.32 -2.31 5.42
CA PHE A 233 -33.39 -2.23 6.42
C PHE A 233 -34.48 -3.24 6.13
N SER A 234 -34.65 -4.27 6.97
CA SER A 234 -35.62 -5.34 6.75
C SER A 234 -36.93 -5.13 7.53
N VAL A 235 -38.05 -5.23 6.83
CA VAL A 235 -39.41 -5.30 7.39
C VAL A 235 -40.00 -6.68 7.12
N THR A 236 -40.67 -7.28 8.11
CA THR A 236 -41.31 -8.60 7.98
C THR A 236 -42.72 -8.43 7.43
N ILE A 237 -42.98 -9.04 6.28
CA ILE A 237 -44.28 -9.04 5.60
C ILE A 237 -44.70 -10.50 5.46
N ASP A 238 -45.79 -10.89 6.12
CA ASP A 238 -46.35 -12.26 6.04
C ASP A 238 -45.30 -13.37 6.24
N GLY A 239 -44.38 -13.16 7.20
CA GLY A 239 -43.27 -14.08 7.49
C GLY A 239 -42.05 -13.99 6.57
N GLN A 240 -42.09 -13.16 5.52
CA GLN A 240 -40.96 -12.89 4.62
C GLN A 240 -40.28 -11.55 4.92
N ARG A 241 -38.95 -11.47 4.76
CA ARG A 241 -38.20 -10.21 4.97
C ARG A 241 -38.12 -9.42 3.66
N ALA A 242 -38.64 -8.19 3.67
CA ALA A 242 -38.49 -7.23 2.58
C ALA A 242 -37.46 -6.15 2.96
N ASN A 243 -36.52 -5.86 2.06
CA ASN A 243 -35.55 -4.78 2.25
C ASN A 243 -36.13 -3.45 1.74
N LEU A 244 -36.19 -2.46 2.63
CA LEU A 244 -36.65 -1.09 2.38
C LEU A 244 -35.58 -0.05 2.72
N GLY A 245 -34.31 -0.45 2.71
CA GLY A 245 -33.18 0.46 2.87
C GLY A 245 -32.62 0.96 1.54
N LEU A 246 -31.93 2.10 1.57
CA LEU A 246 -31.24 2.68 0.41
C LEU A 246 -29.98 1.90 0.02
N ASN A 247 -29.52 0.96 0.86
CA ASN A 247 -28.42 0.05 0.54
C ASN A 247 -27.11 0.76 0.15
N LEU A 248 -26.84 1.92 0.75
CA LEU A 248 -25.65 2.73 0.48
C LEU A 248 -24.43 2.23 1.26
N LYS A 249 -24.63 1.50 2.36
CA LYS A 249 -23.54 0.95 3.18
C LYS A 249 -23.83 -0.46 3.69
N PHE A 250 -22.80 -1.29 3.83
CA PHE A 250 -22.90 -2.66 4.34
C PHE A 250 -21.75 -3.00 5.30
N GLU A 251 -21.93 -2.72 6.59
CA GLU A 251 -20.92 -2.97 7.62
C GLU A 251 -20.54 -4.46 7.72
N ALA A 252 -21.54 -5.34 7.89
CA ALA A 252 -21.31 -6.78 8.07
C ALA A 252 -20.62 -7.44 6.87
N ARG A 253 -20.85 -6.91 5.66
CA ARG A 253 -20.26 -7.41 4.41
C ARG A 253 -18.98 -6.68 4.01
N LYS A 254 -18.58 -5.64 4.75
CA LYS A 254 -17.47 -4.72 4.41
C LYS A 254 -17.58 -4.17 2.98
N LEU A 255 -18.77 -3.74 2.58
CA LEU A 255 -19.02 -3.11 1.28
C LEU A 255 -19.53 -1.67 1.42
N LYS A 256 -19.19 -0.84 0.45
CA LYS A 256 -19.67 0.54 0.28
C LYS A 256 -20.22 0.74 -1.13
N VAL A 257 -20.96 1.82 -1.34
CA VAL A 257 -21.45 2.22 -2.67
C VAL A 257 -20.65 3.40 -3.17
N LEU A 258 -20.00 3.23 -4.31
CA LEU A 258 -19.07 4.18 -4.91
C LEU A 258 -19.80 5.49 -5.27
N GLY A 259 -19.20 6.64 -4.95
CA GLY A 259 -19.80 7.96 -5.16
C GLY A 259 -20.92 8.33 -4.19
N TYR A 260 -21.36 7.42 -3.31
CA TYR A 260 -22.42 7.65 -2.32
C TYR A 260 -21.92 7.57 -0.88
N SER A 261 -21.12 6.55 -0.54
CA SER A 261 -20.66 6.32 0.83
C SER A 261 -19.19 5.94 0.92
N ARG A 262 -18.57 6.31 2.04
CA ARG A 262 -17.21 5.87 2.40
C ARG A 262 -17.07 5.71 3.90
N ARG A 263 -16.02 5.00 4.32
CA ARG A 263 -15.63 4.88 5.73
C ARG A 263 -14.39 5.76 5.97
N GLY A 264 -14.60 6.88 6.65
CA GLY A 264 -13.50 7.73 7.14
C GLY A 264 -13.07 7.31 8.54
N GLU A 265 -12.20 8.09 9.19
CA GLU A 265 -11.78 7.84 10.58
C GLU A 265 -12.96 7.96 11.55
N SER A 266 -13.79 9.00 11.36
CA SER A 266 -14.91 9.35 12.23
C SER A 266 -16.13 8.42 12.13
N GLY A 267 -16.16 7.52 11.15
CA GLY A 267 -17.33 6.69 10.89
C GLY A 267 -17.67 6.58 9.41
N TRP A 268 -18.95 6.31 9.16
CA TRP A 268 -19.54 6.40 7.83
C TRP A 268 -19.73 7.85 7.43
N GLU A 269 -19.36 8.17 6.20
CA GLU A 269 -19.51 9.48 5.57
C GLU A 269 -20.27 9.31 4.25
N PHE A 270 -21.04 10.31 3.86
CA PHE A 270 -21.87 10.29 2.66
C PHE A 270 -21.61 11.50 1.78
N SER A 271 -21.66 11.31 0.47
CA SER A 271 -21.51 12.38 -0.51
C SER A 271 -22.78 13.24 -0.60
N ASN A 272 -22.69 14.39 -1.28
CA ASN A 272 -23.87 15.22 -1.54
C ASN A 272 -24.95 14.49 -2.34
N LYS A 273 -24.57 13.59 -3.27
CA LYS A 273 -25.51 12.74 -4.03
C LYS A 273 -26.29 11.81 -3.10
N ALA A 274 -25.63 11.24 -2.08
CA ALA A 274 -26.29 10.41 -1.09
C ALA A 274 -27.19 11.22 -0.16
N ILE A 275 -26.79 12.43 0.24
CA ILE A 275 -27.62 13.32 1.07
C ILE A 275 -28.90 13.70 0.33
N ASP A 276 -28.81 14.09 -0.94
CA ASP A 276 -29.97 14.38 -1.78
C ASP A 276 -30.90 13.17 -1.90
N LEU A 277 -30.35 11.97 -2.11
CA LEU A 277 -31.14 10.74 -2.15
C LEU A 277 -31.84 10.44 -0.82
N ILE A 278 -31.18 10.67 0.32
CA ILE A 278 -31.77 10.53 1.66
C ILE A 278 -32.92 11.53 1.83
N GLN A 279 -32.73 12.79 1.42
CA GLN A 279 -33.76 13.83 1.49
C GLN A 279 -34.98 13.47 0.63
N GLN A 280 -34.76 13.00 -0.60
CA GLN A 280 -35.83 12.51 -1.47
C GLN A 280 -36.59 11.35 -0.83
N TYR A 281 -35.88 10.43 -0.16
CA TYR A 281 -36.51 9.32 0.54
C TYR A 281 -37.42 9.80 1.69
N MET A 282 -36.94 10.78 2.45
CA MET A 282 -37.70 11.40 3.55
C MET A 282 -38.92 12.17 3.06
N ILE A 283 -38.79 12.96 1.99
CA ILE A 283 -39.88 13.76 1.44
C ILE A 283 -40.97 12.87 0.86
N ARG A 284 -40.58 11.76 0.20
CA ARG A 284 -41.53 10.87 -0.46
C ARG A 284 -42.28 9.96 0.51
N PHE A 285 -41.64 9.53 1.59
CA PHE A 285 -42.23 8.60 2.57
C PHE A 285 -42.07 9.08 4.01
N PRO A 286 -42.65 10.25 4.37
CA PRO A 286 -42.45 10.87 5.69
C PRO A 286 -42.97 10.00 6.84
N ASP A 287 -44.14 9.39 6.70
CA ASP A 287 -44.75 8.55 7.74
C ASP A 287 -43.90 7.30 8.05
N PHE A 288 -43.28 6.72 7.02
CA PHE A 288 -42.37 5.59 7.18
C PHE A 288 -41.15 6.00 8.03
N ILE A 289 -40.52 7.13 7.71
CA ILE A 289 -39.38 7.65 8.47
C ILE A 289 -39.79 8.01 9.91
N ALA A 290 -40.95 8.64 10.10
CA ALA A 290 -41.49 8.93 11.42
C ALA A 290 -41.74 7.64 12.22
N GLY A 291 -42.25 6.58 11.57
CA GLY A 291 -42.44 5.27 12.19
C GLY A 291 -41.13 4.66 12.69
N ILE A 292 -40.05 4.72 11.91
CA ILE A 292 -38.71 4.27 12.38
C ILE A 292 -38.22 5.15 13.54
N GLN A 293 -38.48 6.47 13.51
CA GLN A 293 -38.10 7.37 14.61
C GLN A 293 -38.81 7.09 15.93
N ARG A 294 -40.03 6.54 15.91
CA ARG A 294 -40.75 6.14 17.13
C ARG A 294 -40.07 4.99 17.88
N ASN A 295 -39.45 4.06 17.14
CA ASN A 295 -38.73 2.94 17.74
C ASN A 295 -37.35 2.71 17.09
N PRO A 296 -36.36 3.59 17.29
CA PRO A 296 -35.06 3.50 16.61
C PRO A 296 -34.22 2.28 16.99
N GLN A 297 -34.49 1.66 18.15
CA GLN A 297 -33.80 0.47 18.63
C GLN A 297 -34.49 -0.84 18.22
N GLY A 298 -35.67 -0.77 17.58
CA GLY A 298 -36.38 -1.95 17.13
C GLY A 298 -35.60 -2.73 16.07
N ASP A 299 -35.58 -4.05 16.20
CA ASP A 299 -34.91 -4.97 15.26
C ASP A 299 -35.90 -5.71 14.35
N LYS A 300 -37.17 -5.78 14.75
CA LYS A 300 -38.27 -6.34 13.96
C LYS A 300 -39.29 -5.24 13.74
N TYR A 301 -39.65 -5.05 12.48
CA TYR A 301 -40.70 -4.12 12.09
C TYR A 301 -41.71 -4.85 11.22
N GLU A 302 -42.97 -4.51 11.40
CA GLU A 302 -44.09 -4.94 10.58
C GLU A 302 -44.67 -3.73 9.82
N PRO A 303 -45.35 -3.91 8.67
CA PRO A 303 -45.97 -2.82 7.93
C PRO A 303 -46.89 -1.92 8.79
N THR A 304 -47.55 -2.52 9.78
CA THR A 304 -48.47 -1.85 10.71
C THR A 304 -47.77 -0.91 11.70
N ASP A 305 -46.45 -1.03 11.88
CA ASP A 305 -45.68 -0.11 12.73
C ASP A 305 -45.51 1.28 12.10
N PHE A 306 -45.67 1.36 10.77
CA PHE A 306 -45.49 2.58 9.99
C PHE A 306 -46.82 3.16 9.55
N TYR A 307 -47.75 2.32 9.11
CA TYR A 307 -48.99 2.71 8.46
C TYR A 307 -50.21 1.95 9.02
N PRO A 308 -51.42 2.51 8.95
CA PRO A 308 -52.65 1.79 9.27
C PRO A 308 -52.82 0.50 8.44
N LYS A 309 -53.45 -0.52 9.04
CA LYS A 309 -53.56 -1.87 8.45
C LYS A 309 -54.21 -1.87 7.06
N GLU A 310 -55.12 -0.93 6.77
CA GLU A 310 -55.79 -0.86 5.47
C GLU A 310 -54.85 -0.45 4.33
N ILE A 311 -53.86 0.41 4.60
CA ILE A 311 -52.98 1.01 3.58
C ILE A 311 -51.53 0.52 3.64
N ALA A 312 -51.15 -0.19 4.71
CA ALA A 312 -49.76 -0.54 4.99
C ALA A 312 -49.11 -1.36 3.87
N MET A 313 -49.79 -2.37 3.34
CA MET A 313 -49.23 -3.24 2.31
C MET A 313 -48.98 -2.50 0.99
N ASP A 314 -49.89 -1.60 0.60
CA ASP A 314 -49.75 -0.83 -0.63
C ASP A 314 -48.65 0.23 -0.52
N LYS A 315 -48.52 0.88 0.64
CA LYS A 315 -47.42 1.81 0.92
C LYS A 315 -46.06 1.14 0.90
N ILE A 316 -45.94 -0.07 1.46
CA ILE A 316 -44.69 -0.83 1.44
C ILE A 316 -44.33 -1.27 0.01
N LYS A 317 -45.32 -1.66 -0.81
CA LYS A 317 -45.09 -1.93 -2.24
C LYS A 317 -44.63 -0.68 -2.99
N GLU A 318 -45.20 0.48 -2.69
CA GLU A 318 -44.80 1.77 -3.28
C GLU A 318 -43.33 2.10 -2.96
N ILE A 319 -42.92 1.95 -1.69
CA ILE A 319 -41.53 2.14 -1.25
C ILE A 319 -40.59 1.18 -2.01
N LYS A 320 -40.95 -0.10 -2.07
CA LYS A 320 -40.14 -1.13 -2.75
C LYS A 320 -39.98 -0.83 -4.24
N ALA A 321 -41.06 -0.39 -4.90
CA ALA A 321 -41.02 0.00 -6.32
C ALA A 321 -40.11 1.21 -6.56
N TRP A 322 -40.19 2.23 -5.68
CA TRP A 322 -39.32 3.39 -5.76
C TRP A 322 -37.85 3.01 -5.53
N LEU A 323 -37.54 2.24 -4.50
CA LEU A 323 -36.17 1.78 -4.22
C LEU A 323 -35.58 0.99 -5.38
N LYS A 324 -36.38 0.12 -6.03
CA LYS A 324 -35.94 -0.60 -7.24
C LYS A 324 -35.61 0.34 -8.41
N SER A 325 -36.35 1.44 -8.55
CA SER A 325 -36.07 2.49 -9.55
C SER A 325 -34.80 3.30 -9.26
N VAL A 326 -34.39 3.37 -7.98
CA VAL A 326 -33.15 4.00 -7.54
C VAL A 326 -31.97 3.04 -7.71
N GLU A 327 -32.10 1.79 -7.26
CA GLU A 327 -31.03 0.77 -7.36
C GLU A 327 -30.62 0.48 -8.81
N SER A 328 -31.57 0.59 -9.76
CA SER A 328 -31.30 0.41 -11.19
C SER A 328 -30.49 1.55 -11.83
N LYS A 329 -30.27 2.67 -11.12
CA LYS A 329 -29.57 3.87 -11.61
C LYS A 329 -28.17 4.03 -11.02
N HIS A 330 -27.31 3.01 -11.11
CA HIS A 330 -25.84 3.14 -10.88
C HIS A 330 -25.33 3.03 -9.42
N LEU A 331 -25.89 2.14 -8.58
CA LEU A 331 -25.30 1.84 -7.26
C LEU A 331 -24.26 0.71 -7.35
N GLU A 332 -23.03 1.05 -7.73
CA GLU A 332 -21.91 0.10 -7.77
C GLU A 332 -21.40 -0.21 -6.35
N ARG A 333 -21.41 -1.50 -5.98
CA ARG A 333 -20.97 -1.97 -4.66
C ARG A 333 -19.52 -2.43 -4.73
N VAL A 334 -18.67 -1.83 -3.90
CA VAL A 334 -17.23 -2.12 -3.86
C VAL A 334 -16.77 -2.47 -2.44
N PRO A 335 -15.67 -3.23 -2.28
CA PRO A 335 -15.04 -3.46 -0.99
C PRO A 335 -14.72 -2.15 -0.25
N LEU A 336 -14.78 -2.18 1.07
CA LEU A 336 -14.58 -1.00 1.91
C LEU A 336 -13.19 -0.37 1.74
N ASP A 337 -12.19 -1.24 1.59
CA ASP A 337 -10.76 -0.96 1.42
C ASP A 337 -10.35 -0.61 -0.01
N ALA A 338 -11.25 -0.80 -0.99
CA ALA A 338 -11.00 -0.39 -2.37
C ALA A 338 -11.05 1.14 -2.50
N GLU A 339 -10.03 1.71 -3.11
CA GLU A 339 -9.96 3.13 -3.45
C GLU A 339 -10.32 3.27 -4.93
N GLN A 340 -11.42 3.94 -5.29
CA GLN A 340 -11.86 4.02 -6.69
C GLN A 340 -12.50 5.38 -6.98
N LEU A 341 -12.32 5.85 -8.21
CA LEU A 341 -12.92 7.09 -8.71
C LEU A 341 -14.32 6.86 -9.27
N ASP A 342 -15.17 7.88 -9.04
CA ASP A 342 -16.51 7.97 -9.59
C ASP A 342 -16.48 7.99 -11.13
N SER A 343 -17.49 7.41 -11.77
CA SER A 343 -17.59 7.35 -13.24
C SER A 343 -17.46 8.71 -13.92
N ASP A 344 -18.03 9.77 -13.32
CA ASP A 344 -17.95 11.14 -13.86
C ASP A 344 -16.49 11.61 -13.96
N VAL A 345 -15.68 11.32 -12.94
CA VAL A 345 -14.26 11.68 -12.88
C VAL A 345 -13.45 10.82 -13.87
N VAL A 346 -13.79 9.54 -13.97
CA VAL A 346 -13.14 8.63 -14.93
C VAL A 346 -13.34 9.09 -16.38
N LYS A 347 -14.55 9.56 -16.73
CA LYS A 347 -14.84 10.11 -18.07
C LYS A 347 -14.07 11.39 -18.37
N LEU A 348 -13.85 12.25 -17.37
CA LEU A 348 -13.00 13.44 -17.52
C LEU A 348 -11.54 13.07 -17.76
N ILE A 349 -11.03 12.07 -17.03
CA ILE A 349 -9.69 11.52 -17.22
C ILE A 349 -9.55 10.92 -18.63
N GLU A 350 -10.55 10.18 -19.09
CA GLU A 350 -10.58 9.62 -20.45
C GLU A 350 -10.54 10.70 -21.53
N ALA A 351 -11.36 11.74 -21.39
CA ALA A 351 -11.38 12.87 -22.32
C ALA A 351 -10.02 13.61 -22.36
N ASP A 352 -9.33 13.73 -21.22
CA ASP A 352 -7.99 14.30 -21.16
C ASP A 352 -6.93 13.42 -21.81
N ALA A 353 -7.06 12.10 -21.67
CA ALA A 353 -6.20 11.15 -22.35
C ALA A 353 -6.37 11.26 -23.88
N ASP A 354 -7.61 11.41 -24.37
CA ASP A 354 -7.87 11.63 -25.80
C ASP A 354 -7.27 12.93 -26.31
N ARG A 355 -7.44 14.02 -25.55
CA ARG A 355 -6.80 15.31 -25.86
C ARG A 355 -5.28 15.20 -25.87
N LEU A 356 -4.70 14.43 -24.95
CA LEU A 356 -3.27 14.18 -24.92
C LEU A 356 -2.81 13.46 -26.19
N VAL A 357 -3.45 12.35 -26.55
CA VAL A 357 -3.08 11.58 -27.75
C VAL A 357 -3.19 12.41 -29.02
N GLN A 358 -4.20 13.27 -29.14
CA GLN A 358 -4.37 14.16 -30.29
C GLN A 358 -3.35 15.32 -30.33
N SER A 359 -2.94 15.82 -29.17
CA SER A 359 -2.04 16.98 -29.07
C SER A 359 -0.56 16.61 -28.97
N GLN A 360 -0.25 15.37 -28.63
CA GLN A 360 1.10 14.90 -28.37
C GLN A 360 1.91 14.83 -29.67
N SER A 361 3.08 15.48 -29.66
CA SER A 361 4.02 15.42 -30.78
C SER A 361 4.49 13.98 -31.02
N ALA A 362 4.73 13.65 -32.29
CA ALA A 362 5.31 12.36 -32.66
C ALA A 362 6.57 12.04 -31.84
N PRO A 363 6.72 10.78 -31.37
CA PRO A 363 7.89 10.40 -30.59
C PRO A 363 9.17 10.51 -31.43
N GLU A 364 10.26 10.90 -30.77
CA GLU A 364 11.58 11.05 -31.39
C GLU A 364 12.47 9.86 -31.05
N ILE A 365 13.16 9.33 -32.04
CA ILE A 365 14.20 8.31 -31.82
C ILE A 365 15.47 9.02 -31.35
N LYS A 366 15.93 8.69 -30.14
CA LYS A 366 17.16 9.23 -29.56
C LYS A 366 18.16 8.12 -29.27
N LYS A 367 19.40 8.32 -29.69
CA LYS A 367 20.50 7.42 -29.32
C LYS A 367 20.86 7.65 -27.86
N ILE A 368 20.94 6.58 -27.09
CA ILE A 368 21.41 6.57 -25.71
C ILE A 368 22.73 5.81 -25.66
N LYS A 369 23.68 6.32 -24.88
CA LYS A 369 25.02 5.75 -24.76
C LYS A 369 25.35 5.45 -23.31
N SER A 370 26.12 4.38 -23.10
CA SER A 370 26.70 4.02 -21.80
C SER A 370 25.66 3.93 -20.67
N VAL A 371 24.55 3.26 -20.94
CA VAL A 371 23.44 3.07 -20.00
C VAL A 371 23.78 1.92 -19.05
N PRO A 372 23.80 2.13 -17.72
CA PRO A 372 24.08 1.06 -16.77
C PRO A 372 22.89 0.09 -16.65
N ARG A 373 23.17 -1.17 -16.27
CA ARG A 373 22.18 -2.23 -16.04
C ARG A 373 20.97 -1.78 -15.21
N GLN A 374 21.22 -1.14 -14.07
CA GLN A 374 20.19 -0.65 -13.14
C GLN A 374 19.22 0.39 -13.76
N ALA A 375 19.63 1.06 -14.85
CA ALA A 375 18.81 2.02 -15.57
C ALA A 375 17.95 1.38 -16.67
N LEU A 376 17.95 0.06 -16.78
CA LEU A 376 17.13 -0.70 -17.71
C LEU A 376 16.20 -1.63 -16.94
N LEU A 377 14.97 -1.72 -17.43
CA LEU A 377 13.97 -2.68 -16.97
C LEU A 377 13.61 -3.59 -18.14
N LYS A 378 13.94 -4.87 -18.01
CA LYS A 378 13.50 -5.87 -18.96
C LYS A 378 12.01 -6.20 -18.72
N PRO A 379 11.16 -6.23 -19.75
CA PRO A 379 9.75 -6.57 -19.63
C PRO A 379 9.47 -7.92 -18.93
N ALA A 380 10.35 -8.90 -19.12
CA ALA A 380 10.24 -10.22 -18.48
C ALA A 380 10.52 -10.20 -16.96
N ASP A 381 11.23 -9.18 -16.46
CA ASP A 381 11.65 -9.09 -15.05
C ASP A 381 10.71 -8.23 -14.20
N VAL A 382 9.61 -7.73 -14.76
CA VAL A 382 8.75 -6.75 -14.09
C VAL A 382 8.16 -7.30 -12.79
N GLU A 383 7.82 -8.58 -12.74
CA GLU A 383 7.30 -9.23 -11.54
C GLU A 383 8.29 -9.16 -10.36
N HIS A 384 9.59 -9.23 -10.65
CA HIS A 384 10.67 -9.23 -9.66
C HIS A 384 11.21 -7.84 -9.33
N ARG A 385 10.78 -6.80 -10.06
CA ARG A 385 11.31 -5.42 -9.95
C ARG A 385 10.26 -4.38 -9.55
N LEU A 386 9.02 -4.54 -10.02
CA LEU A 386 7.98 -3.51 -9.94
C LEU A 386 7.02 -3.68 -8.75
N GLY A 387 7.01 -4.84 -8.09
CA GLY A 387 6.02 -5.19 -7.06
C GLY A 387 6.03 -4.31 -5.80
N ASN A 388 7.11 -3.56 -5.54
CA ASN A 388 7.24 -2.72 -4.33
C ASN A 388 6.96 -1.23 -4.60
N GLN A 389 6.44 -0.88 -5.78
CA GLN A 389 6.02 0.49 -6.08
C GLN A 389 4.73 0.88 -5.34
N ARG A 390 4.66 2.13 -4.92
CA ARG A 390 3.44 2.77 -4.42
C ARG A 390 2.63 3.36 -5.57
N PHE A 391 1.32 3.24 -5.45
CA PHE A 391 0.35 3.80 -6.38
C PHE A 391 -0.75 4.51 -5.61
N THR A 392 -1.29 5.55 -6.23
CA THR A 392 -2.39 6.35 -5.71
C THR A 392 -3.29 6.76 -6.88
N LEU A 393 -4.56 7.08 -6.60
CA LEU A 393 -5.51 7.46 -7.65
C LEU A 393 -4.98 8.65 -8.48
N GLY A 394 -5.20 8.58 -9.79
CA GLY A 394 -4.75 9.59 -10.76
C GLY A 394 -3.28 9.47 -11.20
N ASP A 395 -2.52 8.49 -10.69
CA ASP A 395 -1.15 8.25 -11.16
C ASP A 395 -1.14 7.85 -12.64
N ARG A 396 -0.18 8.40 -13.38
CA ARG A 396 0.14 7.97 -14.74
C ARG A 396 1.02 6.74 -14.69
N VAL A 397 0.71 5.76 -15.52
CA VAL A 397 1.42 4.49 -15.57
C VAL A 397 1.70 4.06 -17.00
N ILE A 398 2.69 3.19 -17.16
CA ILE A 398 2.93 2.48 -18.42
C ILE A 398 2.94 0.97 -18.17
N TYR A 399 2.28 0.23 -19.04
CA TYR A 399 2.28 -1.23 -18.99
C TYR A 399 3.63 -1.78 -19.46
N ALA A 400 4.29 -2.54 -18.59
CA ALA A 400 5.67 -2.97 -18.77
C ALA A 400 5.83 -4.48 -18.92
N GLN A 401 4.80 -5.27 -18.61
CA GLN A 401 4.85 -6.73 -18.75
C GLN A 401 4.82 -7.15 -20.23
N ASP A 402 5.67 -8.10 -20.60
CA ASP A 402 5.78 -8.62 -21.98
C ASP A 402 4.61 -9.52 -22.41
N SER A 403 3.84 -9.99 -21.45
CA SER A 403 2.76 -10.93 -21.60
C SER A 403 1.55 -10.47 -20.81
N GLY A 404 0.36 -10.81 -21.29
CA GLY A 404 -0.90 -10.43 -20.65
C GLY A 404 -1.92 -9.86 -21.62
N LYS A 405 -2.91 -9.16 -21.06
CA LYS A 405 -4.07 -8.67 -21.80
C LYS A 405 -3.84 -7.28 -22.41
N VAL A 406 -2.88 -6.53 -21.90
CA VAL A 406 -2.61 -5.14 -22.30
C VAL A 406 -1.39 -5.11 -23.21
N PRO A 407 -1.42 -4.36 -24.32
CA PRO A 407 -0.23 -4.21 -25.16
C PRO A 407 0.93 -3.55 -24.42
N LEU A 408 2.15 -4.04 -24.66
CA LEU A 408 3.37 -3.49 -24.08
C LEU A 408 3.52 -1.99 -24.38
N ALA A 409 4.04 -1.23 -23.41
CA ALA A 409 4.31 0.20 -23.51
C ALA A 409 3.06 1.10 -23.70
N THR A 410 1.85 0.57 -23.44
CA THR A 410 0.63 1.38 -23.42
C THR A 410 0.59 2.21 -22.14
N ARG A 411 0.32 3.51 -22.28
CA ARG A 411 0.14 4.44 -21.14
C ARG A 411 -1.30 4.48 -20.68
N GLY A 412 -1.50 4.81 -19.41
CA GLY A 412 -2.82 4.98 -18.83
C GLY A 412 -2.78 5.71 -17.50
N THR A 413 -3.95 5.85 -16.90
CA THR A 413 -4.16 6.52 -15.62
C THR A 413 -4.85 5.57 -14.64
N VAL A 414 -4.35 5.50 -13.41
CA VAL A 414 -4.93 4.69 -12.33
C VAL A 414 -6.22 5.33 -11.85
N VAL A 415 -7.33 4.61 -11.95
CA VAL A 415 -8.67 5.05 -11.53
C VAL A 415 -9.23 4.22 -10.37
N GLY A 416 -8.58 3.11 -10.03
CA GLY A 416 -8.95 2.27 -8.90
C GLY A 416 -7.79 1.46 -8.37
N LEU A 417 -7.82 1.16 -7.07
CA LEU A 417 -6.90 0.30 -6.36
C LEU A 417 -7.71 -0.66 -5.48
N THR A 418 -7.50 -1.95 -5.69
CA THR A 418 -8.10 -3.01 -4.86
C THR A 418 -6.98 -3.79 -4.22
N ARG A 419 -6.92 -3.77 -2.89
CA ARG A 419 -5.90 -4.51 -2.13
C ARG A 419 -6.42 -5.91 -1.83
N THR A 420 -5.61 -6.92 -2.16
CA THR A 420 -5.83 -8.29 -1.68
C THR A 420 -4.68 -8.66 -0.72
N PRO A 421 -4.82 -9.70 0.11
CA PRO A 421 -3.75 -10.11 1.02
C PRO A 421 -2.41 -10.41 0.34
N ARG A 422 -2.43 -10.78 -0.95
CA ARG A 422 -1.24 -11.19 -1.71
C ARG A 422 -0.73 -10.12 -2.68
N THR A 423 -1.62 -9.35 -3.29
CA THR A 423 -1.25 -8.36 -4.31
C THR A 423 -2.24 -7.21 -4.37
N VAL A 424 -1.80 -6.08 -4.91
CA VAL A 424 -2.65 -4.94 -5.21
C VAL A 424 -2.97 -4.96 -6.70
N PHE A 425 -4.26 -4.84 -7.01
CA PHE A 425 -4.76 -4.68 -8.38
C PHE A 425 -5.09 -3.22 -8.62
N LEU A 426 -4.72 -2.73 -9.80
CA LEU A 426 -5.01 -1.39 -10.27
C LEU A 426 -6.03 -1.47 -11.39
N ASP A 427 -7.10 -0.68 -11.28
CA ASP A 427 -7.95 -0.39 -12.42
C ASP A 427 -7.32 0.78 -13.18
N VAL A 428 -6.96 0.55 -14.44
CA VAL A 428 -6.28 1.54 -15.27
C VAL A 428 -7.14 1.82 -16.50
N VAL A 429 -7.36 3.10 -16.78
CA VAL A 429 -7.91 3.57 -18.07
C VAL A 429 -6.74 3.91 -18.98
N PHE A 430 -6.63 3.20 -20.09
CA PHE A 430 -5.55 3.38 -21.05
C PHE A 430 -5.84 4.46 -22.07
N ASP A 431 -4.79 5.15 -22.52
CA ASP A 431 -4.87 6.29 -23.43
C ASP A 431 -5.28 5.89 -24.85
N ALA A 432 -5.17 4.61 -25.21
CA ALA A 432 -5.58 4.07 -26.49
C ALA A 432 -6.46 2.83 -26.29
N PRO A 433 -7.46 2.60 -27.16
CA PRO A 433 -8.28 1.40 -27.09
C PRO A 433 -7.49 0.16 -27.55
N PHE A 434 -7.80 -0.99 -26.94
CA PHE A 434 -7.19 -2.27 -27.27
C PHE A 434 -8.19 -3.43 -27.07
N MET A 435 -8.00 -4.52 -27.82
CA MET A 435 -8.98 -5.61 -27.96
C MET A 435 -9.46 -6.24 -26.65
N SER A 436 -8.57 -6.36 -25.66
CA SER A 436 -8.90 -6.97 -24.35
C SER A 436 -9.37 -5.94 -23.31
N GLY A 437 -9.52 -4.68 -23.69
CA GLY A 437 -10.01 -3.62 -22.82
C GLY A 437 -11.50 -3.76 -22.55
N THR A 438 -11.92 -3.31 -21.39
CA THR A 438 -13.28 -3.38 -20.86
C THR A 438 -13.79 -1.97 -20.51
N THR A 439 -15.05 -1.86 -20.09
CA THR A 439 -15.62 -0.59 -19.63
C THR A 439 -15.38 -0.31 -18.13
N LEU A 440 -14.71 -1.23 -17.41
CA LEU A 440 -14.56 -1.22 -15.95
C LEU A 440 -15.90 -1.03 -15.20
N GLY A 441 -16.97 -1.68 -15.68
CA GLY A 441 -18.31 -1.50 -15.14
C GLY A 441 -18.99 -0.22 -15.63
N ASP A 442 -18.85 0.09 -16.92
CA ASP A 442 -19.41 1.28 -17.59
C ASP A 442 -18.88 2.63 -17.07
N ARG A 443 -17.70 2.60 -16.44
CA ARG A 443 -16.99 3.80 -15.96
C ARG A 443 -16.20 4.51 -17.07
N CYS A 444 -15.73 3.77 -18.07
CA CYS A 444 -15.01 4.27 -19.24
C CYS A 444 -15.57 3.67 -20.54
N SER A 445 -15.18 4.21 -21.69
CA SER A 445 -15.61 3.65 -22.98
C SER A 445 -15.09 2.21 -23.21
N PRO A 446 -15.76 1.43 -24.08
CA PRO A 446 -15.33 0.07 -24.40
C PRO A 446 -13.88 0.03 -24.89
N PHE A 447 -13.18 -1.08 -24.61
CA PHE A 447 -11.80 -1.29 -25.04
C PHE A 447 -10.75 -0.38 -24.37
N ARG A 448 -11.10 0.40 -23.33
CA ARG A 448 -10.15 1.31 -22.65
C ARG A 448 -9.62 0.84 -21.32
N GLY A 449 -10.47 0.24 -20.50
CA GLY A 449 -10.14 -0.03 -19.10
C GLY A 449 -9.71 -1.48 -18.84
N GLN A 450 -8.73 -1.69 -17.96
CA GLN A 450 -8.35 -3.04 -17.53
C GLN A 450 -7.83 -3.04 -16.09
N THR A 451 -8.14 -4.13 -15.38
CA THR A 451 -7.57 -4.40 -14.06
C THR A 451 -6.25 -5.17 -14.22
N VAL A 452 -5.15 -4.61 -13.69
CA VAL A 452 -3.79 -5.15 -13.82
C VAL A 452 -3.09 -5.22 -12.45
N PRO A 453 -2.21 -6.19 -12.19
CA PRO A 453 -1.44 -6.22 -10.94
C PRO A 453 -0.41 -5.09 -10.92
N ILE A 454 -0.07 -4.56 -9.73
CA ILE A 454 0.94 -3.49 -9.57
C ILE A 454 2.30 -3.83 -10.16
N SER A 455 2.66 -5.12 -10.21
CA SER A 455 3.92 -5.61 -10.76
C SER A 455 4.01 -5.51 -12.28
N SER A 456 2.89 -5.32 -12.97
CA SER A 456 2.85 -5.25 -14.44
C SER A 456 3.04 -3.84 -15.01
N VAL A 457 3.02 -2.81 -14.14
CA VAL A 457 3.04 -1.40 -14.55
C VAL A 457 4.14 -0.62 -13.84
N LEU A 458 4.68 0.37 -14.53
CA LEU A 458 5.66 1.33 -14.01
C LEU A 458 4.96 2.67 -13.72
N ASN A 459 5.15 3.23 -12.52
CA ASN A 459 4.58 4.51 -12.13
C ASN A 459 5.37 5.69 -12.72
N LEU A 460 4.74 6.45 -13.63
CA LEU A 460 5.36 7.60 -14.31
C LEU A 460 5.21 8.91 -13.52
N THR A 461 4.19 9.01 -12.65
CA THR A 461 3.93 10.16 -11.79
C THR A 461 4.86 10.16 -10.58
N ASP A 462 4.78 9.12 -9.73
CA ASP A 462 5.69 8.91 -8.59
C ASP A 462 6.82 7.96 -8.99
N ARG A 463 7.89 8.54 -9.54
CA ARG A 463 9.03 7.82 -10.12
C ARG A 463 9.93 7.25 -9.01
N GLN A 464 9.66 6.01 -8.62
CA GLN A 464 10.32 5.36 -7.48
C GLN A 464 11.58 4.57 -7.86
N LEU A 465 11.72 4.17 -9.14
CA LEU A 465 12.82 3.33 -9.62
C LEU A 465 13.81 4.11 -10.49
N VAL A 466 13.97 5.42 -10.25
CA VAL A 466 14.90 6.23 -11.04
C VAL A 466 16.32 5.82 -10.74
N ALA A 467 17.01 5.28 -11.73
CA ALA A 467 18.43 5.00 -11.64
C ALA A 467 19.21 6.32 -11.62
N GLY A 468 19.92 6.57 -10.52
CA GLY A 468 20.76 7.76 -10.39
C GLY A 468 21.84 7.80 -11.47
N SER A 469 21.89 8.88 -12.25
CA SER A 469 23.11 9.22 -12.98
C SER A 469 24.14 9.79 -12.00
N ARG A 470 25.45 9.66 -12.28
CA ARG A 470 26.51 10.31 -11.48
C ARG A 470 26.26 11.82 -11.25
N ALA A 471 25.53 12.48 -12.16
CA ALA A 471 25.12 13.88 -12.02
C ALA A 471 23.98 14.10 -11.00
N ALA A 472 23.05 13.15 -10.84
CA ALA A 472 21.97 13.21 -9.87
C ALA A 472 22.45 12.91 -8.43
N THR A 473 23.39 11.98 -8.29
CA THR A 473 24.03 11.66 -6.99
C THR A 473 24.83 12.86 -6.47
N ASN A 474 25.53 13.59 -7.35
CA ASN A 474 26.23 14.83 -6.98
C ASN A 474 25.27 15.98 -6.60
N LYS A 475 24.10 16.09 -7.23
CA LYS A 475 23.08 17.08 -6.83
C LYS A 475 22.40 16.75 -5.50
N LYS A 476 22.28 15.47 -5.11
CA LYS A 476 21.81 15.09 -3.77
C LYS A 476 22.90 15.31 -2.71
N ALA A 477 24.18 15.09 -3.04
CA ALA A 477 25.31 15.37 -2.15
C ALA A 477 25.54 16.89 -1.91
N GLN A 478 25.15 17.76 -2.86
CA GLN A 478 25.20 19.21 -2.70
C GLN A 478 23.98 19.83 -1.99
N LYS A 479 22.97 19.02 -1.63
CA LYS A 479 21.85 19.43 -0.76
C LYS A 479 22.07 18.93 0.67
N THR A 480 23.30 18.97 1.17
CA THR A 480 23.50 19.22 2.60
C THR A 480 23.22 20.71 2.83
N PRO A 481 22.33 21.09 3.77
CA PRO A 481 22.17 22.49 4.10
C PRO A 481 23.50 22.99 4.69
N ALA A 482 24.22 23.78 3.91
CA ALA A 482 25.31 24.60 4.42
C ALA A 482 24.72 25.59 5.43
N ASN A 483 25.26 25.55 6.67
CA ASN A 483 25.07 26.52 7.75
C ASN A 483 23.62 26.88 8.11
N VAL A 484 23.01 26.12 9.01
CA VAL A 484 21.98 26.67 9.91
C VAL A 484 22.69 27.25 11.12
N GLY A 485 22.82 28.57 11.14
CA GLY A 485 23.26 29.34 12.29
C GLY A 485 22.35 29.14 13.50
N TYR A 486 22.95 29.28 14.67
CA TYR A 486 22.34 29.19 15.99
C TYR A 486 21.02 29.96 16.13
N GLY A 487 20.02 29.30 16.72
CA GLY A 487 19.00 29.92 17.57
C GLY A 487 17.75 30.47 16.88
N SER A 488 16.68 29.68 16.84
CA SER A 488 15.31 30.22 16.97
C SER A 488 14.34 29.16 17.54
N PRO A 489 13.47 29.50 18.50
CA PRO A 489 12.55 28.54 19.10
C PRO A 489 11.32 28.32 18.22
N LEU A 490 11.00 27.05 17.94
CA LEU A 490 9.72 26.65 17.35
C LEU A 490 8.70 26.39 18.46
N GLY A 491 7.71 27.27 18.57
CA GLY A 491 6.39 26.98 19.15
C GLY A 491 6.25 26.93 20.68
N PRO A 492 5.01 27.03 21.20
CA PRO A 492 4.73 27.09 22.64
C PRO A 492 4.88 25.69 23.25
N GLY A 493 5.84 25.53 24.19
CA GLY A 493 6.09 24.29 24.92
C GLY A 493 7.50 23.68 24.76
N GLY A 494 8.46 24.44 24.23
CA GLY A 494 9.81 23.98 23.89
C GLY A 494 10.58 23.25 25.00
N LEU A 495 10.54 21.92 24.96
CA LEU A 495 11.58 21.04 25.49
C LEU A 495 12.44 20.58 24.31
N GLY A 496 13.45 21.40 23.96
CA GLY A 496 14.51 20.97 23.05
C GLY A 496 15.36 19.88 23.69
N GLN A 497 15.91 18.98 22.89
CA GLN A 497 16.85 17.95 23.35
C GLN A 497 18.05 18.61 24.06
N LEU A 498 18.15 18.41 25.37
CA LEU A 498 19.31 18.80 26.15
C LEU A 498 20.47 17.85 25.81
N ARG A 499 21.56 18.40 25.29
CA ARG A 499 22.87 17.74 25.28
C ARG A 499 23.73 18.34 26.39
N GLU A 500 24.45 17.49 27.12
CA GLU A 500 25.39 17.92 28.15
C GLU A 500 26.44 18.88 27.58
N ALA A 501 26.61 20.02 28.24
CA ALA A 501 27.64 20.98 27.91
C ALA A 501 29.00 20.49 28.43
N THR A 502 30.05 20.65 27.62
CA THR A 502 31.43 20.40 28.05
C THR A 502 31.80 21.42 29.15
N PRO A 503 32.46 21.02 30.25
CA PRO A 503 32.78 21.93 31.34
C PRO A 503 33.68 23.08 30.88
N PRO A 504 33.42 24.32 31.31
CA PRO A 504 34.23 25.47 30.92
C PRO A 504 35.63 25.40 31.55
N ALA A 505 36.60 26.01 30.87
CA ALA A 505 37.98 26.07 31.32
C ALA A 505 38.11 26.82 32.68
N PRO A 506 39.10 26.47 33.51
CA PRO A 506 39.26 27.03 34.85
C PRO A 506 39.54 28.55 34.80
N LEU A 507 38.80 29.30 35.62
CA LEU A 507 38.90 30.76 35.73
C LEU A 507 40.30 31.17 36.20
N ARG A 508 41.04 31.88 35.35
CA ARG A 508 42.25 32.61 35.76
C ARG A 508 41.87 34.03 36.15
N GLY A 509 41.58 34.24 37.42
CA GLY A 509 41.32 35.57 37.99
C GLY A 509 40.75 35.50 39.41
N SER A 510 41.09 36.47 40.26
CA SER A 510 40.59 36.51 41.63
C SER A 510 39.13 36.97 41.67
N TYR A 511 38.37 36.42 42.62
CA TYR A 511 36.91 36.57 42.79
C TYR A 511 36.42 38.02 42.85
N ARG A 512 37.30 38.97 43.19
CA ARG A 512 36.98 40.40 43.29
C ARG A 512 36.78 41.10 41.95
N GLY A 513 37.36 40.60 40.85
CA GLY A 513 37.24 41.22 39.52
C GLY A 513 35.93 40.89 38.79
N ALA A 514 35.24 39.81 39.17
CA ALA A 514 34.01 39.37 38.52
C ALA A 514 32.75 40.12 38.98
N ILE A 515 32.81 40.78 40.15
CA ILE A 515 31.63 41.38 40.79
C ILE A 515 31.48 42.87 40.48
N SER A 516 32.56 43.60 40.15
CA SER A 516 32.50 45.07 39.98
C SER A 516 32.38 45.57 38.54
N GLY A 517 32.35 44.69 37.52
CA GLY A 517 32.00 45.07 36.14
C GLY A 517 32.86 46.18 35.51
N GLN A 518 34.08 46.44 36.00
CA GLN A 518 34.98 47.45 35.45
C GLN A 518 36.13 46.79 34.69
N THR A 519 35.98 46.70 33.37
CA THR A 519 37.10 46.48 32.44
C THR A 519 37.72 47.83 32.07
N ASN A 520 38.78 48.23 32.78
CA ASN A 520 39.63 49.33 32.36
C ASN A 520 40.53 48.86 31.21
N GLY A 521 40.45 49.56 30.07
CA GLY A 521 41.26 49.32 28.89
C GLY A 521 42.62 50.03 28.86
N ARG A 522 43.36 49.74 27.76
CA ARG A 522 44.64 50.28 27.21
C ARG A 522 45.79 49.27 27.33
N GLY A 523 46.62 49.00 26.32
CA GLY A 523 46.78 49.38 24.90
C GLY A 523 47.69 48.31 24.25
N ALA A 524 47.83 48.15 22.94
CA ALA A 524 48.74 48.88 22.03
C ALA A 524 49.15 47.84 20.93
N LEU A 525 48.90 48.11 19.64
CA LEU A 525 49.88 48.44 18.59
C LEU A 525 50.51 47.26 17.81
N ASN A 526 50.75 47.56 16.52
CA ASN A 526 51.42 46.82 15.44
C ASN A 526 50.53 45.83 14.66
N GLY A 527 50.43 45.87 13.33
CA GLY A 527 51.14 46.61 12.29
C GLY A 527 51.09 45.77 11.01
N ALA A 528 50.53 46.31 9.92
CA ALA A 528 50.48 45.64 8.62
C ALA A 528 51.85 45.67 7.91
N PRO A 529 52.06 44.80 6.92
CA PRO A 529 52.76 45.26 5.72
C PRO A 529 52.10 44.82 4.41
N SER A 530 52.21 45.68 3.40
CA SER A 530 51.87 45.42 2.00
C SER A 530 53.11 45.24 1.12
N GLN A 531 53.02 44.28 0.20
CA GLN A 531 53.61 44.19 -1.15
C GLN A 531 55.13 44.04 -1.38
N SER A 532 55.45 42.94 -2.08
CA SER A 532 56.32 42.73 -3.27
C SER A 532 56.92 41.32 -3.15
N GLY A 533 57.04 40.43 -4.13
CA GLY A 533 56.94 40.48 -5.59
C GLY A 533 58.05 39.60 -6.16
N HIS A 534 57.74 38.32 -6.47
CA HIS A 534 58.42 37.38 -7.41
C HIS A 534 59.91 37.00 -7.20
N PRO A 535 60.41 35.81 -7.64
CA PRO A 535 60.20 35.20 -8.96
C PRO A 535 59.91 33.67 -9.04
N TYR A 536 59.51 33.26 -10.25
CA TYR A 536 59.34 31.91 -10.83
C TYR A 536 60.59 31.00 -10.72
N PRO A 537 60.52 29.69 -11.07
CA PRO A 537 59.40 28.87 -11.55
C PRO A 537 58.83 27.87 -10.54
#